data_AF-A0A2E6M0R8-F1
#
_entry.id   AF-A0A2E6M0R8-F1
#
_cell.length_a   1.000
_cell.length_b   1.000
_cell.length_c   1.000
_cell.angle_alpha   90.00
_cell.angle_beta   90.00
_cell.angle_gamma   90.00
#
_symmetry.space_group_name_H-M   'P 1'
#
loop_
_entity.id
_entity.type
_entity.pdbx_description
1 polymer ?
#
loop_
_entity_poly.entity_id
_entity_poly.type
_entity_poly.pdbx_seq_one_letter_code
_entity_poly.pdbx_strand_id
1 'polypeptide(L)'
;MAKIDIGINEEARVEVAESLKKLLADSYTLYLQTHNFHWNVSGPRFRELHLMFEEQYTELATAVDDIAERIRTLGVIAPGTYKAFAKLSSIEEVEDVPSADEMVLTLKQSHEQVVKTCRAALKHAQNADDESSLALISDRMRVHEKTAWMLRALSA
;
A
#
# COMPACT_ATOMS: atom_id res chain seq x y z
N MET A 1 -28.94 7.32 3.95
CA MET A 1 -28.16 6.12 4.29
C MET A 1 -28.48 5.75 5.73
N ALA A 2 -28.47 4.46 6.07
CA ALA A 2 -28.65 4.04 7.46
C ALA A 2 -27.50 4.60 8.32
N LYS A 3 -27.81 4.97 9.58
CA LYS A 3 -26.79 5.40 10.54
C LYS A 3 -25.86 4.23 10.82
N ILE A 4 -24.55 4.44 10.68
CA ILE A 4 -23.54 3.42 11.02
C ILE A 4 -23.43 3.34 12.54
N ASP A 5 -23.56 2.12 13.07
CA ASP A 5 -23.49 1.81 14.50
C ASP A 5 -22.62 0.56 14.70
N ILE A 6 -21.30 0.77 14.71
CA ILE A 6 -20.28 -0.28 14.89
C ILE A 6 -19.46 -0.05 16.16
N GLY A 7 -19.96 0.78 17.09
CA GLY A 7 -19.26 1.10 18.35
C GLY A 7 -18.19 2.20 18.25
N ILE A 8 -17.96 2.79 17.08
CA ILE A 8 -17.01 3.90 16.87
C ILE A 8 -17.78 5.15 16.43
N ASN A 9 -17.53 6.28 17.11
CA ASN A 9 -18.17 7.55 16.79
C ASN A 9 -17.78 8.05 15.38
N GLU A 10 -18.60 8.91 14.80
CA GLU A 10 -18.42 9.34 13.41
C GLU A 10 -17.10 10.08 13.15
N GLU A 11 -16.72 10.98 14.04
CA GLU A 11 -15.49 11.78 13.92
C GLU A 11 -14.26 10.87 13.89
N ALA A 12 -14.18 9.92 14.83
CA ALA A 12 -13.11 8.93 14.89
C ALA A 12 -13.09 8.01 13.66
N ARG A 13 -14.26 7.52 13.20
CA ARG A 13 -14.33 6.71 11.96
C ARG A 13 -13.81 7.47 10.74
N VAL A 14 -14.17 8.74 10.61
CA VAL A 14 -13.70 9.59 9.51
C VAL A 14 -12.20 9.80 9.58
N GLU A 15 -11.66 10.09 10.76
CA GLU A 15 -10.21 10.27 10.96
C GLU A 15 -9.41 9.01 10.57
N VAL A 16 -9.85 7.84 11.03
CA VAL A 16 -9.24 6.55 10.65
C VAL A 16 -9.32 6.35 9.15
N ALA A 17 -10.50 6.57 8.56
CA ALA A 17 -10.70 6.39 7.12
C ALA A 17 -9.82 7.33 6.28
N GLU A 18 -9.63 8.60 6.68
CA GLU A 18 -8.74 9.53 5.98
C GLU A 18 -7.28 9.06 6.04
N SER A 19 -6.84 8.44 7.14
CA SER A 19 -5.51 7.82 7.21
C SER A 19 -5.39 6.59 6.29
N LEU A 20 -6.44 5.75 6.23
CA LEU A 20 -6.50 4.59 5.35
C LEU A 20 -6.53 5.00 3.86
N LYS A 21 -7.09 6.15 3.50
CA LYS A 21 -7.03 6.66 2.11
C LYS A 21 -5.60 6.91 1.63
N LYS A 22 -4.71 7.37 2.51
CA LYS A 22 -3.29 7.54 2.20
C LYS A 22 -2.61 6.18 2.05
N LEU A 23 -2.92 5.24 2.96
CA LEU A 23 -2.42 3.87 2.85
C LEU A 23 -2.88 3.21 1.53
N LEU A 24 -4.15 3.35 1.17
CA LEU A 24 -4.70 2.86 -0.09
C LEU A 24 -3.98 3.48 -1.29
N ALA A 25 -3.75 4.79 -1.27
CA ALA A 25 -3.04 5.47 -2.35
C ALA A 25 -1.61 4.96 -2.50
N ASP A 26 -0.85 4.85 -1.41
CA ASP A 26 0.50 4.28 -1.43
C ASP A 26 0.50 2.83 -1.93
N SER A 27 -0.41 1.99 -1.42
CA SER A 27 -0.52 0.59 -1.83
C SER A 27 -0.89 0.44 -3.31
N TYR A 28 -1.79 1.29 -3.83
CA TYR A 28 -2.19 1.26 -5.24
C TYR A 28 -1.08 1.79 -6.16
N THR A 29 -0.39 2.86 -5.78
CA THR A 29 0.77 3.38 -6.53
C THR A 29 1.85 2.31 -6.61
N LEU A 30 2.18 1.65 -5.49
CA LEU A 30 3.13 0.56 -5.45
C LEU A 30 2.66 -0.65 -6.29
N TYR A 31 1.38 -1.02 -6.22
CA TYR A 31 0.80 -2.07 -7.07
C TYR A 31 1.06 -1.78 -8.55
N LEU A 32 0.68 -0.60 -9.02
CA LEU A 32 0.84 -0.21 -10.42
C LEU A 32 2.32 -0.16 -10.82
N GLN A 33 3.17 0.37 -9.96
CA GLN A 33 4.61 0.46 -10.18
C GLN A 33 5.26 -0.94 -10.30
N THR A 34 4.92 -1.86 -9.41
CA THR A 34 5.41 -3.25 -9.45
C THR A 34 4.93 -3.96 -10.71
N HIS A 35 3.67 -3.73 -11.12
CA HIS A 35 3.10 -4.30 -12.34
C HIS A 35 3.80 -3.74 -13.60
N ASN A 36 4.14 -2.45 -13.59
CA ASN A 36 4.94 -1.82 -14.64
C ASN A 36 6.35 -2.43 -14.74
N PHE A 37 7.00 -2.69 -13.60
CA PHE A 37 8.32 -3.32 -13.58
C PHE A 37 8.28 -4.78 -14.02
N HIS A 38 7.23 -5.52 -13.66
CA HIS A 38 6.99 -6.88 -14.16
C HIS A 38 6.95 -6.92 -15.69
N TRP A 39 6.26 -5.97 -16.34
CA TRP A 39 6.17 -5.92 -17.80
C TRP A 39 7.50 -5.57 -18.48
N ASN A 40 8.29 -4.69 -17.87
CA ASN A 40 9.40 -4.02 -18.55
C ASN A 40 10.80 -4.44 -18.10
N VAL A 41 10.92 -5.29 -17.06
CA VAL A 41 12.22 -5.82 -16.64
C VAL A 41 12.89 -6.58 -17.78
N SER A 42 14.21 -6.45 -17.90
CA SER A 42 15.00 -7.13 -18.93
C SER A 42 16.41 -7.46 -18.40
N GLY A 43 17.21 -8.18 -19.19
CA GLY A 43 18.58 -8.57 -18.84
C GLY A 43 18.71 -9.94 -18.17
N PRO A 44 19.89 -10.28 -17.64
CA PRO A 44 20.21 -11.64 -17.18
C PRO A 44 19.30 -12.17 -16.05
N ARG A 45 18.74 -11.26 -15.24
CA ARG A 45 17.84 -11.56 -14.12
C ARG A 45 16.35 -11.54 -14.49
N PHE A 46 16.03 -11.43 -15.78
CA PHE A 46 14.65 -11.26 -16.28
C PHE A 46 13.66 -12.22 -15.62
N ARG A 47 13.91 -13.53 -15.72
CA ARG A 47 12.95 -14.54 -15.24
C ARG A 47 12.72 -14.47 -13.73
N GLU A 48 13.79 -14.28 -12.95
CA GLU A 48 13.72 -14.17 -11.50
C GLU A 48 12.89 -12.96 -11.07
N LEU A 49 13.24 -11.78 -11.59
CA LEU A 49 12.58 -10.53 -11.22
C LEU A 49 11.16 -10.45 -11.76
N HIS A 50 10.91 -10.92 -12.98
CA HIS A 50 9.57 -10.95 -13.58
C HIS A 50 8.59 -11.76 -12.71
N LEU A 51 9.00 -12.94 -12.24
CA LEU A 51 8.16 -13.77 -11.36
C LEU A 51 8.03 -13.17 -9.94
N MET A 52 9.11 -12.60 -9.40
CA MET A 52 9.06 -11.94 -8.09
C MET A 52 8.13 -10.72 -8.09
N PHE A 53 8.17 -9.90 -9.14
CA PHE A 53 7.27 -8.74 -9.27
C PHE A 53 5.82 -9.20 -9.45
N GLU A 54 5.58 -10.33 -10.12
CA GLU A 54 4.24 -10.95 -10.21
C GLU A 54 3.67 -11.38 -8.86
N GLU A 55 4.47 -12.07 -8.06
CA GLU A 55 4.10 -12.43 -6.69
C GLU A 55 3.73 -11.18 -5.87
N GLN A 56 4.55 -10.13 -5.97
CA GLN A 56 4.33 -8.88 -5.24
C GLN A 56 3.07 -8.13 -5.69
N TYR A 57 2.86 -7.91 -7.00
CA TYR A 57 1.67 -7.18 -7.44
C TYR A 57 0.39 -7.97 -7.17
N THR A 58 0.43 -9.30 -7.20
CA THR A 58 -0.74 -10.13 -6.89
C THR A 58 -1.12 -10.01 -5.42
N GLU A 59 -0.13 -9.98 -4.53
CA GLU A 59 -0.33 -9.72 -3.10
C GLU A 59 -0.91 -8.31 -2.86
N LEU A 60 -0.36 -7.31 -3.54
CA LEU A 60 -0.83 -5.92 -3.44
C LEU A 60 -2.24 -5.72 -4.00
N ALA A 61 -2.66 -6.49 -5.01
CA ALA A 61 -4.01 -6.43 -5.54
C ALA A 61 -5.06 -6.78 -4.47
N THR A 62 -4.81 -7.84 -3.71
CA THR A 62 -5.65 -8.21 -2.55
C THR A 62 -5.63 -7.11 -1.48
N ALA A 63 -4.44 -6.57 -1.19
CA ALA A 63 -4.26 -5.51 -0.20
C ALA A 63 -5.11 -4.27 -0.49
N VAL A 64 -5.10 -3.83 -1.75
CA VAL A 64 -5.84 -2.64 -2.21
C VAL A 64 -7.33 -2.80 -1.94
N ASP A 65 -7.88 -3.98 -2.21
CA ASP A 65 -9.30 -4.27 -1.99
C ASP A 65 -9.65 -4.25 -0.50
N ASP A 66 -8.89 -4.98 0.33
CA ASP A 66 -9.08 -5.03 1.79
C ASP A 66 -9.07 -3.61 2.41
N ILE A 67 -8.14 -2.75 1.99
CA ILE A 67 -8.04 -1.37 2.49
C ILE A 67 -9.23 -0.53 2.00
N ALA A 68 -9.61 -0.64 0.73
CA ALA A 68 -10.74 0.11 0.17
C ALA A 68 -12.06 -0.29 0.84
N GLU A 69 -12.30 -1.58 1.04
CA GLU A 69 -13.48 -2.09 1.72
C GLU A 69 -13.50 -1.70 3.20
N ARG A 70 -12.33 -1.62 3.87
CA ARG A 70 -12.27 -1.10 5.24
C ARG A 70 -12.70 0.37 5.30
N ILE A 71 -12.25 1.20 4.36
CA ILE A 71 -12.70 2.60 4.26
C ILE A 71 -14.22 2.68 4.08
N ARG A 72 -14.80 1.82 3.24
CA ARG A 72 -16.26 1.75 3.03
C ARG A 72 -17.01 1.26 4.27
N THR A 73 -16.45 0.32 5.01
CA THR A 73 -17.01 -0.19 6.29
C THR A 73 -17.08 0.91 7.34
N LEU A 74 -16.11 1.84 7.35
CA LEU A 74 -16.12 3.03 8.19
C LEU A 74 -17.10 4.12 7.70
N GLY A 75 -17.80 3.90 6.58
CA GLY A 75 -18.79 4.82 6.03
C GLY A 75 -18.25 5.90 5.10
N VAL A 76 -16.94 5.91 4.85
CA VAL A 76 -16.29 6.93 4.02
C VAL A 76 -16.09 6.39 2.61
N ILE A 77 -16.20 7.25 1.59
CA ILE A 77 -16.00 6.83 0.20
C ILE A 77 -14.51 6.60 -0.05
N ALA A 78 -14.17 5.40 -0.53
CA ALA A 78 -12.81 5.07 -0.93
C ALA A 78 -12.45 5.80 -2.24
N PRO A 79 -11.27 6.42 -2.35
CA PRO A 79 -10.77 6.93 -3.62
C PRO A 79 -10.50 5.79 -4.60
N GLY A 80 -10.69 6.05 -5.89
CA GLY A 80 -10.54 5.03 -6.94
C GLY A 80 -10.19 5.62 -8.31
N THR A 81 -9.51 6.76 -8.34
CA THR A 81 -9.05 7.38 -9.59
C THR A 81 -7.58 7.72 -9.49
N TYR A 82 -6.85 7.66 -10.61
CA TYR A 82 -5.43 8.02 -10.65
C TYR A 82 -5.17 9.42 -10.07
N LYS A 83 -6.00 10.41 -10.40
CA LYS A 83 -5.88 11.77 -9.85
C LYS A 83 -6.02 11.81 -8.33
N ALA A 84 -6.89 10.99 -7.74
CA ALA A 84 -7.05 10.92 -6.30
C ALA A 84 -5.83 10.27 -5.65
N PHE A 85 -5.33 9.16 -6.20
CA PHE A 85 -4.16 8.47 -5.68
C PHE A 85 -2.90 9.32 -5.81
N ALA A 86 -2.64 9.95 -6.95
CA ALA A 86 -1.51 10.85 -7.14
C ALA A 86 -1.47 12.03 -6.15
N LYS A 87 -2.64 12.50 -5.68
CA LYS A 87 -2.72 13.56 -4.65
C LYS A 87 -2.41 13.05 -3.24
N LEU A 88 -2.71 11.78 -2.96
CA LEU A 88 -2.68 11.20 -1.62
C LEU A 88 -1.41 10.39 -1.34
N SER A 89 -0.83 9.80 -2.39
CA SER A 89 0.36 8.95 -2.35
C SER A 89 1.58 9.78 -1.91
N SER A 90 2.40 9.16 -1.07
CA SER A 90 3.74 9.60 -0.70
C SER A 90 4.83 8.89 -1.51
N ILE A 91 4.45 7.94 -2.37
CA ILE A 91 5.33 7.31 -3.34
C ILE A 91 5.32 8.14 -4.63
N GLU A 92 6.50 8.49 -5.10
CA GLU A 92 6.72 9.15 -6.39
C GLU A 92 6.70 8.11 -7.52
N GLU A 93 6.02 8.44 -8.61
CA GLU A 93 5.97 7.62 -9.81
C GLU A 93 7.30 7.72 -10.59
N VAL A 94 7.66 6.64 -11.29
CA VAL A 94 8.84 6.63 -12.17
C VAL A 94 8.37 6.89 -13.60
N GLU A 95 8.94 7.90 -14.26
CA GLU A 95 8.54 8.30 -15.62
C GLU A 95 9.10 7.37 -16.71
N ASP A 96 10.30 6.83 -16.52
CA ASP A 96 11.01 5.99 -17.48
C ASP A 96 11.02 4.51 -17.08
N VAL A 97 11.59 3.65 -17.94
CA VAL A 97 11.88 2.24 -17.61
C VAL A 97 13.29 2.14 -17.01
N PRO A 98 13.43 1.96 -15.69
CA PRO A 98 14.74 1.89 -15.05
C PRO A 98 15.42 0.54 -15.27
N SER A 99 16.71 0.46 -14.91
CA SER A 99 17.45 -0.82 -14.90
C SER A 99 16.89 -1.79 -13.85
N ALA A 100 17.18 -3.09 -13.99
CA ALA A 100 16.73 -4.12 -13.05
C ALA A 100 17.14 -3.83 -11.59
N ASP A 101 18.34 -3.29 -11.38
CA ASP A 101 18.83 -2.96 -10.03
C ASP A 101 18.13 -1.71 -9.46
N GLU A 102 17.86 -0.71 -10.31
CA GLU A 102 17.07 0.45 -9.94
C GLU A 102 15.61 0.06 -9.62
N MET A 103 14.99 -0.84 -10.40
CA MET A 103 13.65 -1.36 -10.09
C MET A 103 13.59 -1.95 -8.67
N VAL A 104 14.56 -2.82 -8.32
CA VAL A 104 14.65 -3.42 -6.97
C VAL A 104 14.84 -2.35 -5.90
N LEU A 105 15.72 -1.37 -6.14
CA LEU A 105 15.96 -0.25 -5.22
C LEU A 105 14.69 0.58 -5.00
N THR A 106 13.99 0.93 -6.06
CA THR A 106 12.77 1.75 -6.00
C THR A 106 11.66 0.99 -5.28
N LEU A 107 11.42 -0.29 -5.61
CA LEU A 107 10.42 -1.09 -4.88
C LEU A 107 10.75 -1.20 -3.40
N LYS A 108 12.03 -1.38 -3.04
CA LYS A 108 12.44 -1.40 -1.63
C LYS A 108 12.07 -0.08 -0.94
N GLN A 109 12.40 1.06 -1.53
CA GLN A 109 12.07 2.38 -0.98
C GLN A 109 10.56 2.60 -0.88
N SER A 110 9.80 2.19 -1.89
CA SER A 110 8.35 2.28 -1.89
C SER A 110 7.72 1.41 -0.80
N HIS A 111 8.17 0.16 -0.62
CA HIS A 111 7.74 -0.68 0.51
C HIS A 111 8.06 -0.05 1.87
N GLU A 112 9.26 0.52 2.04
CA GLU A 112 9.64 1.25 3.26
C GLU A 112 8.76 2.50 3.47
N GLN A 113 8.33 3.17 2.40
CA GLN A 113 7.40 4.28 2.47
C GLN A 113 6.01 3.82 2.93
N VAL A 114 5.47 2.72 2.39
CA VAL A 114 4.19 2.16 2.87
C VAL A 114 4.25 1.80 4.35
N VAL A 115 5.37 1.26 4.85
CA VAL A 115 5.57 0.99 6.28
C VAL A 115 5.43 2.27 7.13
N LYS A 116 6.00 3.39 6.69
CA LYS A 116 5.86 4.68 7.39
C LYS A 116 4.40 5.14 7.40
N THR A 117 3.68 4.97 6.29
CA THR A 117 2.26 5.28 6.17
C THR A 117 1.41 4.39 7.07
N CYS A 118 1.69 3.09 7.17
CA CYS A 118 1.07 2.19 8.14
C CYS A 118 1.29 2.69 9.58
N ARG A 119 2.53 3.05 9.95
CA ARG A 119 2.84 3.56 11.30
C ARG A 119 2.10 4.85 11.64
N ALA A 120 1.84 5.71 10.65
CA ALA A 120 1.01 6.89 10.84
C ALA A 120 -0.47 6.51 11.03
N ALA A 121 -1.01 5.63 10.16
CA ALA A 121 -2.40 5.18 10.23
C ALA A 121 -2.74 4.42 11.52
N LEU A 122 -1.80 3.60 12.04
CA LEU A 122 -1.98 2.87 13.30
C LEU A 122 -2.33 3.79 14.47
N LYS A 123 -1.73 4.99 14.54
CA LYS A 123 -2.00 5.94 15.62
C LYS A 123 -3.45 6.39 15.63
N HIS A 124 -4.03 6.65 14.46
CA HIS A 124 -5.44 7.04 14.35
C HIS A 124 -6.37 5.89 14.72
N ALA A 125 -6.08 4.68 14.25
CA ALA A 125 -6.87 3.50 14.60
C ALA A 125 -6.80 3.16 16.10
N GLN A 126 -5.62 3.33 16.73
CA GLN A 126 -5.43 3.19 18.19
C GLN A 126 -6.25 4.21 18.97
N ASN A 127 -6.19 5.49 18.59
CA ASN A 127 -6.92 6.55 19.27
C ASN A 127 -8.45 6.37 19.16
N ALA A 128 -8.91 5.66 18.14
CA ALA A 128 -10.32 5.39 17.88
C ALA A 128 -10.82 4.07 18.49
N ASP A 129 -9.97 3.31 19.19
CA ASP A 129 -10.22 1.92 19.62
C ASP A 129 -10.71 1.03 18.46
N ASP A 130 -10.23 1.29 17.23
CA ASP A 130 -10.61 0.55 16.03
C ASP A 130 -9.69 -0.66 15.80
N GLU A 131 -9.94 -1.71 16.57
CA GLU A 131 -9.17 -2.97 16.49
C GLU A 131 -9.19 -3.63 15.11
N SER A 132 -10.27 -3.47 14.36
CA SER A 132 -10.36 -4.05 13.01
C SER A 132 -9.42 -3.34 12.02
N SER A 133 -9.34 -2.00 12.09
CA SER A 133 -8.37 -1.25 11.29
C SER A 133 -6.94 -1.49 11.79
N LEU A 134 -6.72 -1.60 13.11
CA LEU A 134 -5.41 -1.92 13.67
C LEU A 134 -4.87 -3.26 13.17
N ALA A 135 -5.71 -4.30 13.18
CA ALA A 135 -5.35 -5.62 12.69
C ALA A 135 -4.93 -5.56 11.21
N LEU A 136 -5.78 -4.97 10.36
CA LEU A 136 -5.49 -4.81 8.93
C LEU A 136 -4.18 -4.07 8.69
N ILE A 137 -4.00 -2.88 9.28
CA ILE A 137 -2.81 -2.05 9.07
C ILE A 137 -1.55 -2.78 9.57
N SER A 138 -1.64 -3.48 10.70
CA SER A 138 -0.51 -4.22 11.27
C SER A 138 -0.08 -5.38 10.37
N ASP A 139 -1.04 -6.13 9.83
CA ASP A 139 -0.75 -7.21 8.88
C ASP A 139 -0.14 -6.68 7.58
N ARG A 140 -0.68 -5.57 7.04
CA ARG A 140 -0.06 -4.88 5.89
C ARG A 140 1.38 -4.48 6.19
N MET A 141 1.61 -3.81 7.32
CA MET A 141 2.94 -3.36 7.71
C MET A 141 3.94 -4.52 7.79
N ARG A 142 3.54 -5.64 8.38
CA ARG A 142 4.37 -6.86 8.48
C ARG A 142 4.77 -7.40 7.10
N VAL A 143 3.84 -7.42 6.14
CA VAL A 143 4.14 -7.83 4.76
C VAL A 143 5.17 -6.89 4.14
N HIS A 144 4.95 -5.57 4.20
CA HIS A 144 5.86 -4.60 3.60
C HIS A 144 7.26 -4.61 4.26
N GLU A 145 7.35 -4.79 5.59
CA GLU A 145 8.62 -4.92 6.31
C GLU A 145 9.41 -6.15 5.84
N LYS A 146 8.73 -7.29 5.68
CA LYS A 146 9.33 -8.54 5.17
C LYS A 146 9.80 -8.38 3.73
N THR A 147 8.97 -7.83 2.84
CA THR A 147 9.32 -7.64 1.43
C THR A 147 10.48 -6.66 1.27
N ALA A 148 10.49 -5.56 2.03
CA ALA A 148 11.59 -4.61 2.04
C ALA A 148 12.92 -5.27 2.49
N TRP A 149 12.87 -6.18 3.47
CA TRP A 149 14.05 -6.98 3.84
C TRP A 149 14.54 -7.87 2.70
N MET A 150 13.65 -8.61 2.05
CA MET A 150 14.01 -9.47 0.92
C MET A 150 14.65 -8.65 -0.22
N LEU A 151 14.08 -7.50 -0.56
CA LEU A 151 14.62 -6.60 -1.58
C LEU A 151 16.00 -6.03 -1.17
N ARG A 152 16.19 -5.65 0.11
CA ARG A 152 17.52 -5.25 0.61
C ARG A 152 18.57 -6.34 0.43
N ALA A 153 18.20 -7.59 0.64
CA ALA A 153 19.11 -8.72 0.49
C ALA A 153 19.52 -8.98 -0.98
N LEU A 154 18.74 -8.51 -1.96
CA LEU A 154 19.08 -8.58 -3.39
C LEU A 154 20.01 -7.45 -3.84
N SER A 155 20.08 -6.36 -3.08
CA SER A 155 20.89 -5.16 -3.39
C SER A 155 22.17 -5.06 -2.56
N ALA A 156 22.46 -6.06 -1.72
CA ALA A 156 23.60 -6.10 -0.81
C ALA A 156 24.85 -6.72 -1.45
#